data_AF-A0A436CAN1-F1
#
_entry.id   AF-A0A436CAN1-F1
#
_cell.length_a   1.000
_cell.length_b   1.000
_cell.length_c   1.000
_cell.angle_alpha   90.00
_cell.angle_beta   90.00
_cell.angle_gamma   90.00
#
_symmetry.space_group_name_H-M   'P 1'
#
loop_
_entity.id
_entity.type
_entity.pdbx_description
1 polymer ?
#
loop_
_entity_poly.entity_id
_entity_poly.type
_entity_poly.pdbx_seq_one_letter_code
_entity_poly.pdbx_strand_id
1 'polypeptide(L)' 'TRTGRSVSLWTPGGGTLHVEWRDDDHVVLTGAAEWEFSGNFDPSIGTWARDTESAA' A
#
# COMPACT_ATOMS: atom_id res chain seq x y z
N THR A 1 -5.20 -0.70 -27.59
CA THR A 1 -4.77 -0.66 -26.18
C THR A 1 -5.62 0.37 -25.45
N ARG A 2 -5.79 0.25 -24.14
CA ARG A 2 -6.75 1.09 -23.36
C ARG A 2 -6.00 2.13 -22.52
N THR A 3 -5.03 2.80 -23.15
CA THR A 3 -4.14 3.77 -22.52
C THR A 3 -4.83 5.14 -22.40
N GLY A 4 -4.33 6.01 -21.52
CA GLY A 4 -4.91 7.34 -21.26
C GLY A 4 -6.21 7.32 -20.44
N ARG A 5 -6.61 6.17 -19.91
CA ARG A 5 -7.75 6.05 -19.00
C ARG A 5 -7.30 6.32 -17.57
N SER A 6 -8.01 7.20 -16.87
CA SER A 6 -7.84 7.47 -15.44
C SER A 6 -9.22 7.43 -14.77
N VAL A 7 -9.34 6.67 -13.69
CA VAL A 7 -10.60 6.49 -12.96
C VAL A 7 -10.38 6.41 -11.46
N SER A 8 -11.38 6.88 -10.70
CA SER A 8 -11.48 6.66 -9.26
C SER A 8 -12.51 5.57 -8.96
N LEU A 9 -12.14 4.62 -8.10
CA LEU A 9 -12.99 3.53 -7.64
C LEU A 9 -13.28 3.69 -6.16
N TRP A 10 -14.51 3.42 -5.75
CA TRP A 10 -14.86 3.24 -4.35
C TRP A 10 -14.53 1.81 -3.92
N THR A 11 -13.77 1.68 -2.83
CA THR A 11 -13.37 0.38 -2.30
C THR A 11 -14.35 -0.09 -1.22
N PRO A 12 -14.45 -1.41 -0.97
CA PRO A 12 -15.25 -1.92 0.15
C PRO A 12 -14.80 -1.42 1.52
N GLY A 13 -13.50 -1.06 1.65
CA GLY A 13 -12.94 -0.46 2.86
C GLY A 13 -13.29 1.03 3.06
N GLY A 14 -14.15 1.60 2.20
CA GLY A 14 -14.60 2.99 2.30
C GLY A 14 -13.63 4.03 1.73
N GLY A 15 -12.42 3.62 1.31
CA GLY A 15 -11.44 4.49 0.67
C GLY A 15 -11.65 4.63 -0.83
N THR A 16 -10.97 5.60 -1.43
CA THR A 16 -10.86 5.75 -2.89
C THR A 16 -9.56 5.12 -3.39
N LEU A 17 -9.64 4.45 -4.53
CA LEU A 17 -8.49 3.92 -5.27
C LEU A 17 -8.45 4.57 -6.66
N HIS A 18 -7.36 5.27 -6.96
CA HIS A 18 -7.12 5.83 -8.28
C HIS A 18 -6.42 4.79 -9.17
N VAL A 19 -6.89 4.61 -10.40
CA VAL A 19 -6.32 3.67 -11.37
C VAL A 19 -5.99 4.39 -12.67
N GLU A 20 -4.76 4.24 -13.14
CA GLU A 20 -4.24 4.82 -14.38
C GLU A 20 -3.72 3.72 -15.31
N TRP A 21 -4.17 3.72 -16.57
CA TRP A 21 -3.57 2.93 -17.64
C TRP A 21 -2.61 3.81 -18.44
N ARG A 22 -1.32 3.57 -18.26
CA ARG A 22 -0.25 4.33 -18.90
C ARG A 22 0.01 3.84 -20.33
N ASP A 23 0.76 4.64 -21.08
CA ASP A 23 1.14 4.32 -22.46
C ASP A 23 2.28 3.30 -22.56
N ASP A 24 2.94 2.98 -21.45
CA ASP A 24 4.02 1.99 -21.34
C ASP A 24 3.50 0.59 -20.94
N ASP A 25 2.23 0.30 -21.21
CA ASP A 25 1.53 -0.96 -20.87
C ASP A 25 1.51 -1.29 -19.36
N HIS A 26 1.70 -0.30 -18.49
CA HIS A 26 1.55 -0.46 -17.04
C HIS A 26 0.20 0.06 -16.53
N VAL A 27 -0.27 -0.54 -15.43
CA VAL A 27 -1.41 -0.05 -14.66
C VAL A 27 -0.91 0.38 -13.29
N VAL A 28 -1.15 1.63 -12.91
CA VAL A 28 -0.78 2.19 -11.61
C VAL A 28 -2.03 2.31 -10.74
N LEU A 29 -1.91 1.86 -9.50
CA LEU A 29 -2.95 1.93 -8.48
C LEU A 29 -2.46 2.79 -7.32
N THR A 30 -3.19 3.86 -7.01
CA THR A 30 -2.84 4.80 -5.94
C THR A 30 -3.98 4.90 -4.93
N GLY A 31 -3.67 4.63 -3.66
CA GLY A 31 -4.62 4.72 -2.54
C GLY A 31 -3.92 5.23 -1.28
N ALA A 32 -4.71 5.52 -0.24
CA ALA A 32 -4.17 5.89 1.06
C ALA A 32 -3.44 4.71 1.72
N ALA A 33 -2.41 5.01 2.50
CA ALA A 33 -1.68 4.05 3.32
C ALA A 33 -1.49 4.63 4.72
N GLU A 34 -1.65 3.79 5.74
CA GLU A 34 -1.46 4.15 7.13
C GLU A 34 -0.44 3.23 7.79
N TRP A 35 0.32 3.78 8.73
CA TRP A 35 1.28 3.00 9.51
C TRP A 35 0.57 2.32 10.67
N GLU A 36 0.59 0.99 10.70
CA GLU A 36 -0.08 0.22 11.76
C GLU A 36 0.91 -0.22 12.86
N PHE A 37 2.09 -0.69 12.47
CA PHE A 37 3.12 -1.14 13.39
C PHE A 37 4.50 -1.20 12.74
N SER A 38 5.53 -1.26 13.57
CA SER A 38 6.92 -1.46 13.16
C SER A 38 7.62 -2.44 14.09
N GLY A 39 8.57 -3.20 13.54
CA GLY A 39 9.30 -4.21 14.30
C GLY A 39 10.13 -5.14 13.41
N ASN A 40 10.84 -6.06 14.07
CA ASN A 40 11.63 -7.10 13.42
C ASN A 40 10.98 -8.48 13.62
N PHE A 41 10.95 -9.29 12.57
CA PHE A 41 10.41 -10.65 12.59
C PHE A 41 11.52 -11.69 12.33
N ASP A 42 11.62 -12.69 13.20
CA ASP A 42 12.47 -13.87 12.99
C ASP A 42 11.66 -14.99 12.31
N PRO A 43 11.92 -15.30 11.03
CA PRO A 43 11.15 -16.30 10.29
C PRO A 43 11.45 -17.75 10.69
N SER A 44 12.56 -18.01 11.41
CA SER A 44 12.96 -19.37 11.78
C SER A 44 12.18 -19.92 12.99
N ILE A 45 11.85 -19.04 13.93
CA ILE A 45 11.14 -19.36 15.17
C ILE A 45 9.80 -18.62 15.31
N GLY A 46 9.49 -17.73 14.38
CA GLY A 46 8.23 -16.97 14.35
C GLY A 46 8.14 -15.87 15.40
N THR A 47 9.25 -15.44 15.99
CA THR A 47 9.25 -14.40 17.02
C THR A 47 9.20 -13.02 16.38
N TRP A 48 8.30 -12.16 16.86
CA TRP A 48 8.23 -10.75 16.47
C TRP A 48 8.56 -9.85 17.66
N ALA A 49 9.31 -8.77 17.40
CA ALA A 49 9.63 -7.74 18.38
C ALA A 49 9.29 -6.36 17.81
N ARG A 50 8.53 -5.56 18.56
CA ARG A 50 8.19 -4.17 18.20
C ARG A 50 9.44 -3.30 18.26
N ASP A 51 9.55 -2.31 17.38
CA ASP A 51 10.56 -1.27 17.56
C ASP A 51 10.20 -0.46 18.81
N THR A 52 11.16 -0.32 19.74
CA THR A 52 11.01 0.60 20.87
C THR A 52 11.37 2.00 20.43
N GLU A 53 10.39 2.89 20.43
CA GLU A 53 10.62 4.33 20.27
C GLU A 53 11.42 4.82 21.49
N SER A 54 12.71 5.10 21.30
CA SER A 54 13.51 5.72 22.35
C SER A 54 13.09 7.19 22.41
N ALA A 55 12.36 7.58 23.47
CA ALA A 55 12.05 8.98 23.72
C ALA A 55 13.36 9.77 23.80
N ALA A 56 13.57 10.68 22.86
CA ALA A 56 14.66 11.66 22.88
C ALA A 56 14.34 12.79 23.86
#